data_AF-A0A0L1KD61-F1
#
_entry.id   AF-A0A0L1KD61-F1
#
_cell.length_a   1.000
_cell.length_b   1.000
_cell.length_c   1.000
_cell.angle_alpha   90.00
_cell.angle_beta   90.00
_cell.angle_gamma   90.00
#
_symmetry.space_group_name_H-M   'P 1'
#
loop_
_entity.id
_entity.type
_entity.pdbx_description
1 polymer ?
#
loop_
_entity_poly.entity_id
_entity_poly.type
_entity_poly.pdbx_seq_one_letter_code
_entity_poly.pdbx_strand_id
1 'polypeptide(L)'
;MKPEVALQYLDDWMIRWRRFQTKEDFAIEEKFQFNRQRNYALTGLVGGMATLYTAAPSTIRRYFGPVHMFDIGIDVWMKKHLIRIFNSRQRYCPNGYGRIVAIALPSYIVLATLQHFDEKARWAMYLQQKTIFGEQARIIEKTGQVQEMLPVNMQASVSDKDKVIFGPVSPA
;
A
#
# COMPACT_ATOMS: atom_id res chain seq x y z
N MET A 1 -14.44 12.71 8.49
CA MET A 1 -13.24 12.16 9.16
C MET A 1 -12.20 11.82 8.09
N LYS A 2 -10.90 11.90 8.37
CA LYS A 2 -9.87 11.43 7.43
C LYS A 2 -9.95 9.89 7.30
N PRO A 3 -9.90 9.31 6.09
CA PRO A 3 -10.12 7.88 5.88
C PRO A 3 -9.11 7.00 6.62
N GLU A 4 -7.86 7.46 6.78
CA GLU A 4 -6.79 6.74 7.48
C GLU A 4 -7.08 6.63 8.97
N VAL A 5 -7.55 7.73 9.57
CA VAL A 5 -7.93 7.76 10.98
C VAL A 5 -9.15 6.87 11.21
N ALA A 6 -10.15 6.93 10.32
CA ALA A 6 -11.33 6.08 10.40
C ALA A 6 -10.97 4.60 10.27
N LEU A 7 -10.05 4.28 9.35
CA LEU A 7 -9.54 2.93 9.16
C LEU A 7 -8.73 2.42 10.35
N GLN A 8 -7.94 3.25 11.03
CA GLN A 8 -7.22 2.82 12.25
C GLN A 8 -8.19 2.30 13.31
N TYR A 9 -9.27 3.03 13.56
CA TYR A 9 -10.30 2.59 14.50
C TYR A 9 -11.06 1.36 14.01
N LEU A 10 -11.36 1.30 12.71
CA LEU A 10 -12.01 0.14 12.14
C LEU A 10 -11.12 -1.11 12.24
N ASP A 11 -9.82 -0.98 11.95
CA ASP A 11 -8.83 -2.05 12.04
C ASP A 11 -8.70 -2.56 13.49
N ASP A 12 -8.59 -1.65 14.47
CA ASP A 12 -8.57 -2.01 15.90
C ASP A 12 -9.84 -2.78 16.30
N TRP A 13 -11.00 -2.33 15.81
CA TRP A 13 -12.28 -2.98 16.08
C TRP A 13 -12.38 -4.35 15.38
N MET A 14 -11.92 -4.45 14.13
CA MET A 14 -11.86 -5.69 13.37
C MET A 14 -10.96 -6.73 14.02
N ILE A 15 -9.82 -6.32 14.60
CA ILE A 15 -8.92 -7.22 15.33
C ILE A 15 -9.62 -7.80 16.55
N ARG A 16 -10.31 -6.96 17.35
CA ARG A 16 -11.07 -7.41 18.53
C ARG A 16 -12.21 -8.35 18.16
N TRP A 17 -12.88 -8.08 17.04
CA TRP A 17 -14.07 -8.80 16.60
C TRP A 17 -13.84 -9.69 15.39
N ARG A 18 -12.61 -10.18 15.20
CA ARG A 18 -12.16 -10.95 14.02
C ARG A 18 -13.04 -12.14 13.66
N ARG A 19 -13.72 -12.75 14.64
CA ARG A 19 -14.67 -13.86 14.43
C ARG A 19 -15.82 -13.53 13.48
N PHE A 20 -16.15 -12.24 13.32
CA PHE A 20 -17.22 -11.76 12.44
C PHE A 20 -16.72 -11.42 11.03
N GLN A 21 -15.45 -11.67 10.73
CA GLN A 21 -14.88 -11.40 9.41
C GLN A 21 -15.45 -12.37 8.38
N THR A 22 -16.08 -11.81 7.34
CA THR A 22 -16.56 -12.60 6.20
C THR A 22 -15.43 -12.87 5.20
N LYS A 23 -15.65 -13.83 4.29
CA LYS A 23 -14.71 -14.11 3.19
C LYS A 23 -14.50 -12.88 2.29
N GLU A 24 -15.53 -12.07 2.12
CA GLU A 24 -15.46 -10.85 1.32
C GLU A 24 -14.61 -9.77 2.02
N ASP A 25 -14.78 -9.60 3.34
CA ASP A 25 -13.93 -8.69 4.12
C ASP A 25 -12.46 -9.14 4.09
N PHE A 26 -12.21 -10.45 4.07
CA PHE A 26 -10.86 -11.00 3.93
C PHE A 26 -10.27 -10.74 2.54
N ALA A 27 -11.06 -10.91 1.47
CA ALA A 27 -10.61 -10.64 0.11
C ALA A 27 -10.26 -9.17 -0.14
N ILE A 28 -10.98 -8.25 0.53
CA ILE A 28 -10.63 -6.82 0.57
C ILE A 28 -9.23 -6.66 1.17
N GLU A 29 -9.00 -7.17 2.38
CA GLU A 29 -7.70 -7.05 3.05
C GLU A 29 -6.56 -7.70 2.26
N GLU A 30 -6.76 -8.89 1.70
CA GLU A 30 -5.76 -9.56 0.87
C GLU A 30 -5.36 -8.71 -0.35
N LYS A 31 -6.34 -8.13 -1.04
CA LYS A 31 -6.09 -7.23 -2.18
C LYS A 31 -5.27 -6.00 -1.76
N PHE A 32 -5.57 -5.41 -0.61
CA PHE A 32 -4.83 -4.24 -0.13
C PHE A 32 -3.44 -4.59 0.43
N GLN A 33 -3.24 -5.78 0.98
CA GLN A 33 -1.90 -6.30 1.32
C GLN A 33 -1.06 -6.49 0.06
N PHE A 34 -1.64 -7.05 -1.01
CA PHE A 34 -0.97 -7.16 -2.29
C PHE A 34 -0.61 -5.78 -2.87
N ASN A 35 -1.53 -4.82 -2.84
CA ASN A 35 -1.25 -3.45 -3.25
C ASN A 35 -0.12 -2.82 -2.43
N ARG A 36 -0.06 -3.07 -1.11
CA ARG A 36 1.02 -2.58 -0.25
C ARG A 36 2.38 -3.15 -0.67
N GLN A 37 2.46 -4.44 -0.97
CA GLN A 37 3.69 -5.06 -1.50
C GLN A 37 4.09 -4.45 -2.85
N ARG A 38 3.13 -4.23 -3.74
CA ARG A 38 3.35 -3.55 -5.02
C ARG A 38 3.85 -2.12 -4.82
N ASN A 39 3.33 -1.37 -3.85
CA ASN A 39 3.76 -0.01 -3.57
C ASN A 39 5.20 0.03 -3.05
N TYR A 40 5.62 -0.93 -2.23
CA TYR A 40 7.03 -1.07 -1.85
C TYR A 40 7.93 -1.37 -3.04
N ALA A 41 7.50 -2.26 -3.95
CA ALA A 41 8.25 -2.56 -5.16
C ALA A 41 8.40 -1.32 -6.06
N LEU A 42 7.31 -0.57 -6.29
CA LEU A 42 7.33 0.67 -7.07
C LEU A 42 8.21 1.74 -6.42
N THR A 43 8.11 1.90 -5.10
CA THR A 43 8.93 2.85 -4.33
C THR A 43 10.42 2.49 -4.42
N GLY A 44 10.74 1.20 -4.30
CA GLY A 44 12.09 0.68 -4.47
C GLY A 44 12.64 0.93 -5.87
N LEU A 45 11.81 0.74 -6.90
CA LEU A 45 12.17 1.06 -8.29
C LEU A 45 12.46 2.55 -8.47
N VAL A 46 11.60 3.43 -7.94
CA VAL A 46 11.81 4.88 -7.99
C VAL A 46 13.09 5.28 -7.26
N GLY A 47 13.35 4.70 -6.08
CA GLY A 47 14.58 4.97 -5.32
C GLY A 47 15.83 4.48 -6.04
N GLY A 48 15.79 3.30 -6.65
CA GLY A 48 16.86 2.76 -7.48
C GLY A 48 17.13 3.65 -8.70
N MET A 49 16.09 4.06 -9.41
CA MET A 49 16.21 4.95 -10.57
C MET A 49 16.72 6.34 -10.19
N ALA A 50 16.26 6.91 -9.08
CA ALA A 50 16.78 8.17 -8.54
C ALA A 50 18.27 8.05 -8.16
N THR A 51 18.68 6.90 -7.62
CA THR A 51 20.07 6.61 -7.29
C THR A 51 20.95 6.56 -8.55
N LEU A 52 20.47 5.93 -9.61
CA LEU A 52 21.16 5.86 -10.91
C LEU A 52 21.20 7.23 -11.59
N TYR A 53 20.11 7.99 -11.52
CA TYR A 53 20.00 9.31 -12.12
C TYR A 53 20.98 10.31 -11.48
N THR A 54 21.11 10.28 -10.16
CA THR A 54 22.01 11.14 -9.37
C THR A 54 23.44 10.63 -9.28
N ALA A 55 23.72 9.42 -9.78
CA ALA A 55 25.08 8.86 -9.76
C ALA A 55 25.98 9.52 -10.80
N ALA A 56 27.24 9.75 -10.40
CA ALA A 56 28.29 10.23 -11.28
C ALA A 56 28.49 9.27 -12.49
N PRO A 57 28.88 9.78 -13.67
CA PRO A 57 29.13 8.96 -14.85
C PRO A 57 30.14 7.82 -14.63
N SER A 58 31.16 8.04 -13.79
CA SER A 58 32.15 7.03 -13.40
C SER A 58 31.51 5.86 -12.64
N THR A 59 30.59 6.15 -11.73
CA THR A 59 29.83 5.16 -10.96
C THR A 59 28.93 4.31 -11.86
N ILE A 60 28.22 4.93 -12.81
CA ILE A 60 27.41 4.20 -13.81
C ILE A 60 28.27 3.28 -14.67
N ARG A 61 29.43 3.75 -15.13
CA ARG A 61 30.39 2.93 -15.89
C ARG A 61 31.00 1.81 -15.05
N ARG A 62 31.07 1.95 -13.72
CA ARG A 62 31.52 0.88 -12.81
C ARG A 62 30.44 -0.18 -12.62
N TYR A 63 29.18 0.21 -12.42
CA TYR A 63 28.06 -0.75 -12.23
C TYR A 63 27.68 -1.50 -13.51
N PHE A 64 27.74 -0.83 -14.66
CA PHE A 64 27.33 -1.39 -15.95
C PHE A 64 28.52 -1.61 -16.90
N GLY A 65 29.74 -1.52 -16.39
CA GLY A 65 30.96 -1.74 -17.17
C GLY A 65 31.19 -3.22 -17.48
N PRO A 66 32.04 -3.53 -18.48
CA PRO A 66 32.35 -4.89 -18.87
C PRO A 66 33.35 -5.54 -17.90
N VAL A 67 32.89 -5.99 -16.73
CA VAL A 67 33.67 -6.87 -15.80
C VAL A 67 32.77 -7.80 -14.96
N HIS A 68 31.56 -8.14 -15.40
CA HIS A 68 30.65 -8.98 -14.59
C HIS A 68 30.31 -10.29 -15.31
N MET A 69 30.99 -11.36 -14.87
CA MET A 69 30.94 -12.83 -15.11
C MET A 69 30.18 -13.47 -16.29
N PHE A 70 29.22 -12.85 -16.95
CA PHE A 70 28.48 -13.42 -18.09
C PHE A 70 28.25 -12.37 -19.18
N ASP A 71 29.16 -12.28 -20.15
CA ASP A 71 28.97 -11.47 -21.36
C ASP A 71 28.21 -12.28 -22.42
N ILE A 72 26.92 -12.55 -22.19
CA ILE A 72 26.00 -13.00 -23.24
C ILE A 72 25.53 -11.76 -24.00
N GLY A 73 25.50 -11.78 -25.34
CA GLY A 73 25.36 -10.58 -26.18
C GLY A 73 24.19 -9.62 -25.85
N ILE A 74 23.09 -10.14 -25.28
CA ILE A 74 21.94 -9.33 -24.82
C ILE A 74 22.29 -8.47 -23.61
N ASP A 75 23.05 -9.01 -22.66
CA ASP A 75 23.47 -8.30 -21.45
C ASP A 75 24.44 -7.15 -21.78
N VAL A 76 25.39 -7.41 -22.68
CA VAL A 76 26.31 -6.37 -23.19
C VAL A 76 25.54 -5.24 -23.88
N TRP A 77 24.53 -5.58 -24.68
CA TRP A 77 23.67 -4.58 -25.34
C TRP A 77 22.91 -3.74 -24.31
N MET A 78 22.28 -4.37 -23.32
CA MET A 78 21.55 -3.69 -22.25
C MET A 78 22.45 -2.74 -21.45
N LYS A 79 23.61 -3.21 -20.99
CA LYS A 79 24.59 -2.41 -20.25
C LYS A 79 25.03 -1.18 -21.03
N LYS A 80 25.39 -1.34 -22.31
CA LYS A 80 25.75 -0.21 -23.20
C LYS A 80 24.60 0.78 -23.36
N HIS A 81 23.37 0.27 -23.46
CA HIS A 81 22.18 1.11 -23.59
C HIS A 81 21.92 1.92 -22.31
N LEU A 82 22.00 1.30 -21.13
CA LEU A 82 21.85 1.99 -19.84
C LEU A 82 22.94 3.05 -19.63
N ILE A 83 24.20 2.73 -19.92
CA ILE A 83 25.30 3.70 -19.86
C ILE A 83 25.00 4.90 -20.77
N ARG A 84 24.49 4.66 -21.99
CA ARG A 84 24.14 5.73 -22.93
C ARG A 84 22.98 6.57 -22.43
N ILE A 85 21.88 5.96 -21.96
CA ILE A 85 20.72 6.67 -21.42
C ILE A 85 21.17 7.61 -20.30
N PHE A 86 21.84 7.05 -19.28
CA PHE A 86 22.22 7.82 -18.11
C PHE A 86 23.31 8.86 -18.44
N ASN A 87 24.30 8.56 -19.29
CA ASN A 87 25.39 9.51 -19.58
C ASN A 87 25.15 10.43 -20.79
N SER A 88 23.98 10.39 -21.42
CA SER A 88 23.69 11.21 -22.62
C SER A 88 23.55 12.71 -22.35
N ARG A 89 23.31 13.12 -21.10
CA ARG A 89 23.07 14.53 -20.71
C ARG A 89 23.86 14.90 -19.46
N GLN A 90 24.10 16.21 -19.29
CA GLN A 90 24.63 16.76 -18.05
C GLN A 90 23.57 16.58 -16.95
N ARG A 91 23.98 15.99 -15.82
CA ARG A 91 23.07 15.59 -14.73
C ARG A 91 23.49 16.22 -13.41
N TYR A 92 22.50 16.47 -12.58
CA TYR A 92 22.69 16.84 -11.20
C TYR A 92 23.24 15.63 -10.41
N CYS A 93 24.49 15.72 -9.97
CA CYS A 93 25.18 14.67 -9.21
C CYS A 93 25.51 15.20 -7.79
N PRO A 94 24.51 15.31 -6.90
CA PRO A 94 24.75 15.77 -5.54
C PRO A 94 25.59 14.75 -4.76
N ASN A 95 26.45 15.25 -3.87
CA ASN A 95 27.23 14.45 -2.94
C ASN A 95 26.75 14.67 -1.49
N GLY A 96 27.06 13.73 -0.60
CA GLY A 96 26.69 13.81 0.81
C GLY A 96 25.17 13.81 1.05
N TYR A 97 24.71 14.62 2.01
CA TYR A 97 23.29 14.68 2.40
C TYR A 97 22.35 15.09 1.27
N GLY A 98 22.79 15.91 0.33
CA GLY A 98 21.98 16.32 -0.83
C GLY A 98 21.56 15.13 -1.70
N ARG A 99 22.37 14.07 -1.75
CA ARG A 99 22.05 12.83 -2.48
C ARG A 99 20.96 12.03 -1.79
N ILE A 100 21.01 11.96 -0.45
CA ILE A 100 19.99 11.28 0.34
C ILE A 100 18.64 11.94 0.11
N VAL A 101 18.57 13.27 0.15
CA VAL A 101 17.31 14.00 -0.10
C VAL A 101 16.82 13.76 -1.54
N ALA A 102 17.70 13.84 -2.53
CA ALA A 102 17.32 13.65 -3.94
C ALA A 102 16.78 12.24 -4.25
N ILE A 103 17.18 11.23 -3.48
CA ILE A 103 16.69 9.85 -3.61
C ILE A 103 15.46 9.63 -2.73
N ALA A 104 15.52 10.02 -1.47
CA ALA A 104 14.49 9.71 -0.48
C ALA A 104 13.21 10.51 -0.70
N LEU A 105 13.30 11.79 -1.10
CA LEU A 105 12.12 12.63 -1.25
C LEU A 105 11.17 12.14 -2.35
N PRO A 106 11.64 11.83 -3.59
CA PRO A 106 10.76 11.26 -4.61
C PRO A 106 10.17 9.91 -4.20
N SER A 107 10.99 9.03 -3.62
CA SER A 107 10.52 7.72 -3.12
C SER A 107 9.46 7.87 -2.04
N TYR A 108 9.66 8.77 -1.08
CA TYR A 108 8.70 9.03 -0.01
C TYR A 108 7.38 9.56 -0.56
N ILE A 109 7.42 10.53 -1.48
CA ILE A 109 6.20 11.09 -2.09
C ILE A 109 5.42 9.98 -2.81
N VAL A 110 6.10 9.14 -3.59
CA VAL A 110 5.45 8.01 -4.28
C VAL A 110 4.83 7.04 -3.28
N LEU A 111 5.55 6.68 -2.22
CA LEU A 111 5.03 5.75 -1.22
C LEU A 111 3.81 6.32 -0.50
N ALA A 112 3.91 7.55 0.01
CA ALA A 112 2.85 8.21 0.76
C ALA A 112 1.59 8.43 -0.10
N THR A 113 1.76 8.84 -1.35
CA THR A 113 0.61 9.03 -2.26
C THR A 113 -0.07 7.72 -2.61
N LEU A 114 0.68 6.67 -2.93
CA LEU A 114 0.11 5.35 -3.25
C LEU A 114 -0.62 4.76 -2.04
N GLN A 115 -0.02 4.81 -0.84
CA GLN A 115 -0.67 4.34 0.39
C GLN A 115 -1.95 5.11 0.71
N HIS A 116 -1.92 6.44 0.57
CA HIS A 116 -3.10 7.28 0.79
C HIS A 116 -4.27 6.90 -0.15
N PHE A 117 -3.99 6.70 -1.45
CA PHE A 117 -5.01 6.30 -2.40
C PHE A 117 -5.56 4.90 -2.15
N ASP A 118 -4.70 3.95 -1.77
CA ASP A 118 -5.12 2.60 -1.41
C ASP A 118 -5.98 2.59 -0.15
N GLU A 119 -5.62 3.33 0.90
CA GLU A 119 -6.43 3.44 2.11
C GLU A 119 -7.78 4.08 1.83
N LYS A 120 -7.82 5.13 1.02
CA LYS A 120 -9.08 5.74 0.57
C LYS A 120 -9.96 4.74 -0.20
N ALA A 121 -9.38 3.94 -1.08
CA ALA A 121 -10.09 2.91 -1.82
C ALA A 121 -10.60 1.79 -0.90
N ARG A 122 -9.80 1.37 0.09
CA ARG A 122 -10.17 0.37 1.09
C ARG A 122 -11.37 0.82 1.90
N TRP A 123 -11.35 2.07 2.38
CA TRP A 123 -12.47 2.67 3.08
C TRP A 123 -13.74 2.67 2.23
N ALA A 124 -13.65 3.08 0.97
CA ALA A 124 -14.79 3.08 0.06
C ALA A 124 -15.38 1.68 -0.18
N MET A 125 -14.55 0.63 -0.20
CA MET A 125 -15.02 -0.76 -0.30
C MET A 125 -15.78 -1.17 0.96
N TYR A 126 -15.25 -0.87 2.16
CA TYR A 126 -15.96 -1.16 3.41
C TYR A 126 -17.30 -0.43 3.52
N LEU A 127 -17.40 0.82 3.05
CA LEU A 127 -18.67 1.55 3.05
C LEU A 127 -19.76 0.91 2.18
N GLN A 128 -19.37 0.24 1.10
CA GLN A 128 -20.29 -0.45 0.18
C GLN A 128 -20.63 -1.87 0.67
N GLN A 129 -19.76 -2.43 1.50
CA GLN A 129 -19.88 -3.78 2.05
C GLN A 129 -21.12 -3.92 2.93
N LYS A 130 -21.82 -5.05 2.81
CA LYS A 130 -23.04 -5.38 3.57
C LYS A 130 -22.73 -6.31 4.76
N THR A 131 -21.66 -5.99 5.48
CA THR A 131 -21.14 -6.79 6.60
C THR A 131 -21.19 -5.98 7.90
N ILE A 132 -20.92 -6.64 9.03
CA ILE A 132 -20.80 -5.99 10.34
C ILE A 132 -19.71 -4.89 10.30
N PHE A 133 -18.57 -5.16 9.64
CA PHE A 133 -17.51 -4.17 9.45
C PHE A 133 -17.94 -3.02 8.54
N GLY A 134 -18.69 -3.31 7.48
CA GLY A 134 -19.24 -2.26 6.61
C GLY A 134 -20.26 -1.37 7.31
N GLU A 135 -21.11 -1.92 8.18
CA GLU A 135 -22.01 -1.11 9.01
C GLU A 135 -21.25 -0.24 10.00
N GLN A 136 -20.24 -0.79 10.69
CA GLN A 136 -19.40 0.00 11.58
C GLN A 136 -18.70 1.15 10.81
N ALA A 137 -18.21 0.89 9.60
CA ALA A 137 -17.63 1.92 8.75
C ALA A 137 -18.65 3.02 8.38
N ARG A 138 -19.88 2.64 8.00
CA ARG A 138 -20.98 3.58 7.72
C ARG A 138 -21.36 4.41 8.94
N ILE A 139 -21.37 3.80 10.13
CA ILE A 139 -21.67 4.49 11.38
C ILE A 139 -20.60 5.54 11.67
N ILE A 140 -19.32 5.18 11.59
CA ILE A 140 -18.19 6.10 11.77
C ILE A 140 -18.28 7.27 10.78
N GLU A 141 -18.63 7.01 9.52
CA GLU A 141 -18.81 8.05 8.51
C GLU A 141 -19.96 9.00 8.85
N LYS A 142 -21.11 8.47 9.28
CA LYS A 142 -22.32 9.26 9.57
C LYS A 142 -22.21 10.08 10.85
N THR A 143 -21.69 9.49 11.93
CA THR A 143 -21.61 10.15 13.23
C THR A 143 -20.37 11.03 13.35
N GLY A 144 -19.33 10.76 12.55
CA GLY A 144 -18.02 11.40 12.70
C GLY A 144 -17.35 11.10 14.05
N GLN A 145 -17.90 10.14 14.81
CA GLN A 145 -17.42 9.75 16.13
C GLN A 145 -17.12 8.25 16.14
N VAL A 146 -16.05 7.90 16.85
CA VAL A 146 -15.68 6.50 17.08
C VAL A 146 -16.51 6.00 18.24
N GLN A 147 -17.65 5.39 17.93
CA GLN A 147 -18.47 4.71 18.91
C GLN A 147 -18.20 3.21 18.82
N GLU A 148 -17.78 2.60 19.92
CA GLU A 148 -17.62 1.16 20.03
C GLU A 148 -19.01 0.52 20.14
N MET A 149 -19.62 0.23 19.01
CA MET A 149 -20.83 -0.57 18.98
C MET A 149 -20.46 -2.05 19.10
N LEU A 150 -21.26 -2.82 19.83
CA LEU A 150 -21.10 -4.27 19.89
C LEU A 150 -21.58 -4.87 18.56
N PRO A 151 -20.90 -5.87 17.99
CA PRO A 151 -21.30 -6.53 16.75
C PRO A 151 -22.75 -7.05 16.77
N VAL A 152 -23.22 -7.47 17.95
CA VAL A 152 -24.58 -8.02 18.18
C VAL A 152 -25.67 -6.94 18.04
N ASN A 153 -25.32 -5.67 18.24
CA ASN A 153 -26.24 -4.54 18.11
C ASN A 153 -26.29 -3.98 16.69
N MET A 154 -25.43 -4.47 15.79
CA MET A 154 -25.42 -4.05 14.39
C MET A 154 -26.41 -4.89 13.61
N GLN A 155 -27.42 -4.23 13.03
CA GLN A 155 -28.24 -4.85 11.99
C GLN A 155 -27.44 -4.92 10.69
N ALA A 156 -26.41 -5.77 10.66
CA ALA A 156 -25.81 -6.16 9.40
C ALA A 156 -26.86 -6.97 8.62
N SER A 157 -26.99 -6.72 7.32
CA SER A 157 -27.78 -7.56 6.42
C SER A 157 -27.05 -8.90 6.20
N VAL A 158 -26.90 -9.66 7.27
CA VAL A 158 -26.37 -11.00 7.28
C VAL A 158 -27.40 -11.89 6.62
N SER A 159 -26.97 -12.72 5.66
CA SER A 159 -27.82 -13.76 5.07
C SER A 159 -28.50 -14.57 6.18
N ASP A 160 -29.80 -14.88 6.04
CA ASP A 160 -30.58 -15.52 7.11
C ASP A 160 -29.98 -16.86 7.60
N LYS A 161 -29.10 -17.49 6.79
CA LYS A 161 -28.35 -18.69 7.16
C LYS A 161 -27.26 -18.45 8.21
N ASP A 162 -26.66 -17.26 8.25
CA ASP A 162 -25.58 -16.91 9.17
C ASP A 162 -26.10 -16.18 10.43
N LYS A 163 -27.35 -15.72 10.42
CA LYS A 163 -27.99 -15.10 11.60
C LYS A 163 -28.10 -16.06 12.80
N VAL A 164 -28.21 -17.36 12.55
CA VAL A 164 -28.32 -18.38 13.61
C VAL A 164 -27.05 -18.47 14.47
N ILE A 165 -25.89 -18.07 13.95
CA ILE A 165 -24.60 -18.10 14.67
C ILE A 165 -24.40 -16.83 15.51
N PHE A 166 -25.11 -15.73 15.20
CA PHE A 166 -24.81 -14.40 15.73
C PHE A 166 -25.98 -13.70 16.43
N GLY A 167 -27.14 -14.35 16.58
CA GLY A 167 -28.28 -13.79 17.31
C GLY A 167 -28.01 -13.74 18.84
N PRO A 168 -28.54 -12.72 19.55
CA PRO A 168 -28.62 -12.80 21.00
C PRO A 168 -29.43 -14.05 21.37
N VAL A 169 -28.96 -14.80 22.38
CA VAL A 169 -29.72 -15.89 22.98
C VAL A 169 -31.07 -15.30 23.38
N SER A 170 -32.14 -15.78 22.74
CA SER A 170 -33.51 -15.40 23.12
C SER A 170 -33.67 -15.66 24.62
N PRO A 171 -34.07 -14.66 25.42
CA PRO A 171 -34.46 -14.96 26.79
C PRO A 171 -35.63 -15.95 26.72
N ALA A 172 -35.46 -17.07 27.42
CA ALA A 172 -36.49 -18.07 27.66
C ALA A 172 -37.58 -17.51 28.58
#